data_AF-A0A539DSC2-F1
#
_entry.id   AF-A0A539DSC2-F1
#
_cell.length_a   1.000
_cell.length_b   1.000
_cell.length_c   1.000
_cell.angle_alpha   90.00
_cell.angle_beta   90.00
_cell.angle_gamma   90.00
#
_symmetry.space_group_name_H-M   'P 1'
#
loop_
_entity.id
_entity.type
_entity.pdbx_description
1 polymer ?
#
loop_
_entity_poly.entity_id
_entity_poly.type
_entity_poly.pdbx_seq_one_letter_code
_entity_poly.pdbx_strand_id
1 'polypeptide(L)'
;MKGRENMRRNPAMIFLAVLGCLGGISTAGAQLQVTLIVTGTRPTETTGDVRCVRFATTVAESKVWRGMPLLLFDELSCDRGDLQLEVADAFRAYRLSSPFRAVVTADNLGNPRLDIRSGLADAQATRPSGLGSGLVSLGANGTMYSIRVGRDSAEKIIQDCLVYDGDVTASWVDGADTVKAGEFVRIVSGSKSRRDTLEGPEIRTASERFARLDLARAIAGGVDHEDAGRVLPALTTRYREVLTRPDDASARVDLAVSQVSLGLAGEALYHLDRPSTRAAREVPDLGGRIAAARNEAHLQRGETDAADGVVREYQREFPGRGLPTTAGDPSALQLRRERSALPDLDPTDLEDLLGRRDVRAVRIALDERIARGSDNPRDFLGAALAAGKLDNEEAATWNARMALEANEAAPSLSVEELRTATEMAR
;
A
#
# COMPACT_ATOMS: atom_id res chain seq x y z
N MET A 1 -25.21 -52.13 -51.24
CA MET A 1 -24.37 -52.21 -50.02
C MET A 1 -23.25 -51.19 -50.15
N LYS A 2 -23.32 -50.08 -49.39
CA LYS A 2 -22.38 -48.96 -49.43
C LYS A 2 -21.31 -49.17 -48.35
N GLY A 3 -20.06 -49.36 -48.76
CA GLY A 3 -18.90 -49.36 -47.86
C GLY A 3 -18.35 -47.95 -47.69
N ARG A 4 -18.36 -47.42 -46.47
CA ARG A 4 -17.83 -46.12 -46.08
C ARG A 4 -16.31 -46.22 -45.85
N GLU A 5 -15.55 -45.36 -46.51
CA GLU A 5 -14.14 -45.11 -46.22
C GLU A 5 -13.99 -44.34 -44.90
N ASN A 6 -13.15 -44.88 -44.01
CA ASN A 6 -12.77 -44.28 -42.73
C ASN A 6 -11.64 -43.27 -42.95
N MET A 7 -11.99 -41.99 -42.96
CA MET A 7 -11.03 -40.89 -42.92
C MET A 7 -10.57 -40.68 -41.46
N ARG A 8 -9.38 -41.17 -41.13
CA ARG A 8 -8.69 -40.89 -39.84
C ARG A 8 -8.36 -39.40 -39.77
N ARG A 9 -9.01 -38.65 -38.88
CA ARG A 9 -8.60 -37.30 -38.48
C ARG A 9 -7.67 -37.38 -37.27
N ASN A 10 -6.43 -36.93 -37.44
CA ASN A 10 -5.47 -36.67 -36.35
C ASN A 10 -5.98 -35.50 -35.48
N PRO A 11 -6.11 -35.65 -34.15
CA PRO A 11 -6.48 -34.56 -33.24
C PRO A 11 -5.24 -33.87 -32.64
N ALA A 12 -4.18 -33.68 -33.43
CA ALA A 12 -2.90 -33.17 -32.95
C ALA A 12 -2.40 -32.01 -33.82
N MET A 13 -3.22 -30.96 -33.98
CA MET A 13 -2.75 -29.67 -34.50
C MET A 13 -3.81 -28.55 -34.42
N ILE A 14 -4.55 -28.45 -33.31
CA ILE A 14 -5.45 -27.30 -33.05
C ILE A 14 -5.33 -26.92 -31.57
N PHE A 15 -4.16 -26.43 -31.15
CA PHE A 15 -4.00 -25.76 -29.86
C PHE A 15 -2.99 -24.60 -29.87
N LEU A 16 -2.44 -24.23 -31.04
CA LEU A 16 -1.37 -23.22 -31.16
C LEU A 16 -1.73 -22.01 -32.03
N ALA A 17 -3.01 -21.76 -32.28
CA ALA A 17 -3.48 -20.68 -33.16
C ALA A 17 -4.62 -19.83 -32.56
N VAL A 18 -4.71 -19.75 -31.23
CA VAL A 18 -5.62 -18.81 -30.53
C VAL A 18 -4.85 -17.63 -29.90
N LEU A 19 -3.50 -17.65 -29.89
CA LEU A 19 -2.69 -16.54 -29.38
C LEU A 19 -2.57 -15.32 -30.32
N GLY A 20 -3.00 -15.41 -31.58
CA GLY A 20 -2.73 -14.41 -32.60
C GLY A 20 -3.78 -13.30 -32.77
N CYS A 21 -4.93 -13.37 -32.10
CA CYS A 21 -6.06 -12.45 -32.33
C CYS A 21 -6.53 -11.71 -31.06
N LEU A 22 -5.70 -11.61 -30.01
CA LEU A 22 -5.92 -10.65 -28.93
C LEU A 22 -5.33 -9.30 -29.35
N GLY A 23 -5.95 -8.70 -30.37
CA GLY A 23 -5.71 -7.32 -30.74
C GLY A 23 -6.14 -6.41 -29.60
N GLY A 24 -5.17 -5.72 -28.99
CA GLY A 24 -5.27 -4.31 -28.65
C GLY A 24 -6.48 -3.82 -27.87
N ILE A 25 -7.09 -4.63 -26.99
CA ILE A 25 -7.84 -4.06 -25.88
C ILE A 25 -6.77 -3.58 -24.91
N SER A 26 -6.47 -2.29 -24.96
CA SER A 26 -5.80 -1.57 -23.88
C SER A 26 -6.74 -1.59 -22.66
N THR A 27 -6.89 -2.75 -22.03
CA THR A 27 -7.16 -2.75 -20.61
C THR A 27 -5.90 -2.16 -20.01
N ALA A 28 -5.97 -0.90 -19.57
CA ALA A 28 -5.21 -0.45 -18.40
C ALA A 28 -5.69 -1.28 -17.19
N GLY A 29 -5.61 -2.60 -17.31
CA GLY A 29 -5.94 -3.57 -16.29
C GLY A 29 -4.94 -3.34 -15.19
N ALA A 30 -5.46 -3.21 -13.98
CA ALA A 30 -4.69 -3.14 -12.76
C ALA A 30 -3.52 -4.11 -12.88
N GLN A 31 -2.32 -3.59 -13.10
CA GLN A 31 -1.12 -4.40 -13.15
C GLN A 31 -0.60 -4.46 -11.72
N LEU A 32 -0.31 -5.67 -11.24
CA LEU A 32 0.35 -5.81 -9.96
C LEU A 32 1.77 -5.27 -10.08
N GLN A 33 2.19 -4.49 -9.08
CA GLN A 33 3.54 -3.98 -8.98
C GLN A 33 4.07 -4.21 -7.58
N VAL A 34 5.40 -4.36 -7.46
CA VAL A 34 6.06 -4.37 -6.16
C VAL A 34 5.97 -2.98 -5.56
N THR A 35 5.24 -2.80 -4.46
CA THR A 35 5.07 -1.48 -3.82
C THR A 35 5.98 -1.30 -2.63
N LEU A 36 6.42 -2.38 -1.99
CA LEU A 36 7.31 -2.32 -0.83
C LEU A 36 8.19 -3.57 -0.73
N ILE A 37 9.44 -3.37 -0.34
CA ILE A 37 10.39 -4.44 0.00
C ILE A 37 10.89 -4.15 1.40
N VAL A 38 10.68 -5.05 2.34
CA VAL A 38 11.04 -4.86 3.75
C VAL A 38 12.00 -5.96 4.19
N THR A 39 13.10 -5.57 4.82
CA THR A 39 14.01 -6.49 5.52
C THR A 39 14.04 -6.11 6.99
N GLY A 40 13.52 -6.99 7.85
CA GLY A 40 13.22 -6.65 9.24
C GLY A 40 12.11 -5.59 9.32
N THR A 41 12.47 -4.36 9.68
CA THR A 41 11.55 -3.20 9.72
C THR A 41 11.94 -2.10 8.73
N ARG A 42 13.00 -2.31 7.95
CA ARG A 42 13.54 -1.28 7.05
C ARG A 42 13.00 -1.47 5.63
N PRO A 43 12.33 -0.46 5.07
CA PRO A 43 12.03 -0.47 3.64
C PRO A 43 13.32 -0.34 2.84
N THR A 44 13.36 -0.99 1.69
CA THR A 44 14.49 -0.96 0.75
C THR A 44 13.98 -0.77 -0.66
N GLU A 45 14.77 -0.13 -1.51
CA GLU A 45 14.39 0.11 -2.92
C GLU A 45 14.61 -1.12 -3.79
N THR A 46 15.59 -1.97 -3.47
CA THR A 46 15.91 -3.18 -4.24
C THR A 46 16.38 -4.31 -3.34
N THR A 47 16.14 -5.56 -3.73
CA THR A 47 16.66 -6.76 -3.07
C THR A 47 17.15 -7.79 -4.07
N GLY A 48 18.19 -8.54 -3.69
CA GLY A 48 18.67 -9.74 -4.39
C GLY A 48 18.14 -11.05 -3.80
N ASP A 49 17.43 -11.00 -2.67
CA ASP A 49 16.95 -12.18 -1.96
C ASP A 49 15.66 -12.74 -2.59
N VAL A 50 14.92 -11.89 -3.31
CA VAL A 50 13.75 -12.30 -4.09
C VAL A 50 14.17 -12.59 -5.51
N ARG A 51 13.91 -13.82 -5.96
CA ARG A 51 14.06 -14.22 -7.36
C ARG A 51 12.74 -13.97 -8.08
N CYS A 52 12.80 -13.27 -9.21
CA CYS A 52 11.68 -13.14 -10.15
C CYS A 52 12.00 -13.91 -11.44
N VAL A 53 11.18 -14.90 -11.80
CA VAL A 53 11.27 -15.60 -13.08
C VAL A 53 10.16 -15.06 -13.98
N ARG A 54 10.55 -14.31 -15.02
CA ARG A 54 9.58 -13.70 -15.94
C ARG A 54 9.00 -14.74 -16.89
N PHE A 55 7.70 -14.65 -17.14
CA PHE A 55 7.04 -15.52 -18.12
C PHE A 55 7.71 -15.46 -19.49
N ALA A 56 7.83 -16.61 -20.16
CA ALA A 56 8.46 -16.77 -21.48
C ALA A 56 9.93 -16.31 -21.57
N THR A 57 10.60 -16.10 -20.43
CA THR A 57 12.04 -15.88 -20.38
C THR A 57 12.74 -17.05 -19.71
N THR A 58 13.95 -17.37 -20.17
CA THR A 58 14.83 -18.34 -19.49
C THR A 58 15.76 -17.67 -18.47
N VAL A 59 15.74 -16.35 -18.38
CA VAL A 59 16.60 -15.55 -17.51
C VAL A 59 15.82 -15.16 -16.27
N ALA A 60 16.22 -15.70 -15.12
CA ALA A 60 15.70 -15.22 -13.85
C ALA A 60 16.30 -13.83 -13.57
N GLU A 61 15.43 -12.83 -13.36
CA GLU A 61 15.84 -11.56 -12.79
C GLU A 61 16.12 -11.79 -11.31
N SER A 62 17.41 -11.73 -10.93
CA SER A 62 17.83 -11.90 -9.53
C SER A 62 17.71 -10.63 -8.71
N LYS A 63 17.13 -9.56 -9.27
CA LYS A 63 16.97 -8.27 -8.59
C LYS A 63 15.54 -7.81 -8.73
N VAL A 64 14.84 -7.72 -7.61
CA VAL A 64 13.50 -7.13 -7.50
C VAL A 64 13.64 -5.72 -6.96
N TRP A 65 12.86 -4.76 -7.49
CA TRP A 65 12.87 -3.37 -7.04
C TRP A 65 11.46 -2.83 -6.82
N ARG A 66 11.35 -1.80 -6.00
CA ARG A 66 10.10 -1.08 -5.78
C ARG A 66 9.65 -0.37 -7.07
N GLY A 67 8.37 -0.49 -7.39
CA GLY A 67 7.79 -0.06 -8.66
C GLY A 67 7.95 -1.08 -9.80
N MET A 68 8.58 -2.23 -9.56
CA MET A 68 8.71 -3.28 -10.58
C MET A 68 7.32 -3.78 -10.98
N PRO A 69 6.91 -3.63 -12.25
CA PRO A 69 5.65 -4.16 -12.73
C PRO A 69 5.77 -5.68 -12.87
N LEU A 70 4.71 -6.41 -12.49
CA LEU A 70 4.64 -7.86 -12.62
C LEU A 70 3.68 -8.22 -13.75
N LEU A 71 4.06 -9.22 -14.54
CA LEU A 71 3.29 -9.75 -15.65
C LEU A 71 2.59 -11.05 -15.23
N LEU A 72 1.57 -11.43 -16.00
CA LEU A 72 0.93 -12.73 -15.80
C LEU A 72 1.97 -13.84 -15.98
N PHE A 73 1.92 -14.80 -15.05
CA PHE A 73 2.81 -15.95 -14.91
C PHE A 73 4.24 -15.64 -14.46
N ASP A 74 4.52 -14.40 -14.04
CA ASP A 74 5.76 -14.13 -13.31
C ASP A 74 5.75 -14.89 -11.98
N GLU A 75 6.86 -15.57 -11.70
CA GLU A 75 7.05 -16.28 -10.44
C GLU A 75 7.97 -15.48 -9.52
N LEU A 76 7.53 -15.26 -8.29
CA LEU A 76 8.28 -14.66 -7.21
C LEU A 76 8.63 -15.73 -6.17
N SER A 77 9.89 -15.83 -5.78
CA SER A 77 10.31 -16.76 -4.73
C SER A 77 11.38 -16.17 -3.82
N CYS A 78 11.29 -16.48 -2.54
CA CYS A 78 12.29 -16.17 -1.53
C CYS A 78 12.38 -17.34 -0.54
N ASP A 79 13.56 -17.95 -0.41
CA ASP A 79 13.73 -19.19 0.35
C ASP A 79 14.18 -18.95 1.80
N ARG A 80 14.69 -17.76 2.13
CA ARG A 80 15.33 -17.45 3.42
C ARG A 80 15.21 -15.97 3.77
N GLY A 81 15.36 -15.68 5.07
CA GLY A 81 15.48 -14.33 5.60
C GLY A 81 14.19 -13.78 6.18
N ASP A 82 14.30 -12.65 6.89
CA ASP A 82 13.20 -11.86 7.43
C ASP A 82 12.79 -10.79 6.40
N LEU A 83 12.35 -11.27 5.23
CA LEU A 83 11.92 -10.42 4.11
C LEU A 83 10.41 -10.45 3.96
N GLN A 84 9.80 -9.27 3.82
CA GLN A 84 8.43 -9.11 3.39
C GLN A 84 8.40 -8.36 2.05
N LEU A 85 7.60 -8.86 1.11
CA LEU A 85 7.38 -8.24 -0.19
C LEU A 85 5.91 -7.87 -0.31
N GLU A 86 5.64 -6.61 -0.63
CA GLU A 86 4.30 -6.16 -0.97
C GLU A 86 4.14 -6.03 -2.48
N VAL A 87 3.08 -6.64 -2.97
CA VAL A 87 2.64 -6.58 -4.35
C VAL A 87 1.23 -6.05 -4.37
N ALA A 88 0.99 -4.92 -5.03
CA ALA A 88 -0.30 -4.26 -5.00
C ALA A 88 -0.73 -3.71 -6.36
N ASP A 89 -2.03 -3.49 -6.47
CA ASP A 89 -2.65 -2.62 -7.46
C ASP A 89 -3.45 -1.51 -6.74
N ALA A 90 -4.27 -0.75 -7.47
CA ALA A 90 -5.06 0.34 -6.90
C ALA A 90 -6.11 -0.10 -5.84
N PHE A 91 -6.42 -1.40 -5.74
CA PHE A 91 -7.53 -1.92 -4.93
C PHE A 91 -7.15 -3.06 -3.98
N ARG A 92 -5.98 -3.67 -4.19
CA ARG A 92 -5.55 -4.91 -3.52
C ARG A 92 -4.08 -4.79 -3.16
N ALA A 93 -3.74 -5.21 -1.96
CA ALA A 93 -2.36 -5.41 -1.53
C ALA A 93 -2.18 -6.85 -1.07
N TYR A 94 -1.15 -7.50 -1.60
CA TYR A 94 -0.71 -8.84 -1.24
C TYR A 94 0.66 -8.75 -0.58
N ARG A 95 0.80 -9.39 0.58
CA ARG A 95 1.97 -9.28 1.43
C ARG A 95 2.57 -10.66 1.59
N LEU A 96 3.71 -10.90 0.96
CA LEU A 96 4.43 -12.18 0.99
C LEU A 96 5.45 -12.15 2.12
N SER A 97 5.40 -13.12 3.03
CA SER A 97 6.38 -13.27 4.10
C SER A 97 7.30 -14.45 3.81
N SER A 98 8.62 -14.22 3.82
CA SER A 98 9.62 -15.26 3.60
C SER A 98 9.52 -16.38 4.66
N PRO A 99 9.71 -17.66 4.28
CA PRO A 99 9.90 -18.13 2.90
C PRO A 99 8.59 -18.15 2.10
N PHE A 100 8.64 -17.82 0.82
CA PHE A 100 7.48 -17.87 -0.07
C PHE A 100 7.82 -18.26 -1.50
N ARG A 101 6.82 -18.81 -2.20
CA ARG A 101 6.80 -18.95 -3.65
C ARG A 101 5.41 -18.61 -4.16
N ALA A 102 5.30 -17.69 -5.09
CA ALA A 102 4.04 -17.16 -5.61
C ALA A 102 4.12 -16.94 -7.12
N VAL A 103 3.01 -17.10 -7.82
CA VAL A 103 2.90 -16.86 -9.26
C VAL A 103 1.79 -15.85 -9.50
N VAL A 104 2.08 -14.83 -10.30
CA VAL A 104 1.05 -13.89 -10.75
C VAL A 104 0.14 -14.60 -11.75
N THR A 105 -1.16 -14.58 -11.51
CA THR A 105 -2.16 -15.22 -12.36
C THR A 105 -3.28 -14.23 -12.67
N ALA A 106 -4.24 -14.63 -13.49
CA ALA A 106 -5.46 -13.85 -13.72
C ALA A 106 -6.68 -14.68 -13.41
N ASP A 107 -7.78 -14.01 -13.10
CA ASP A 107 -9.07 -14.66 -12.99
C ASP A 107 -9.82 -14.78 -14.32
N ASN A 108 -11.00 -15.38 -14.27
CA ASN A 108 -11.86 -15.54 -15.45
C ASN A 108 -12.27 -14.19 -16.08
N LEU A 109 -12.10 -13.07 -15.36
CA LEU A 109 -12.38 -11.72 -15.83
C LEU A 109 -11.10 -10.96 -16.21
N GLY A 110 -9.93 -11.62 -16.18
CA GLY A 110 -8.63 -11.03 -16.50
C GLY A 110 -8.04 -10.15 -15.39
N ASN A 111 -8.62 -10.10 -14.19
CA ASN A 111 -8.02 -9.34 -13.08
C ASN A 111 -6.81 -10.10 -12.53
N PRO A 112 -5.70 -9.41 -12.22
CA PRO A 112 -4.54 -10.09 -11.66
C PRO A 112 -4.84 -10.65 -10.27
N ARG A 113 -4.18 -11.75 -9.95
CA ARG A 113 -4.22 -12.46 -8.68
C ARG A 113 -2.86 -13.04 -8.36
N LEU A 114 -2.67 -13.49 -7.13
CA LEU A 114 -1.43 -14.10 -6.70
C LEU A 114 -1.69 -15.54 -6.23
N ASP A 115 -1.07 -16.52 -6.89
CA ASP A 115 -1.19 -17.95 -6.60
C ASP A 115 0.01 -18.43 -5.79
N ILE A 116 -0.19 -18.65 -4.49
CA ILE A 116 0.83 -19.05 -3.53
C ILE A 116 1.09 -20.56 -3.65
N ARG A 117 2.33 -20.92 -3.95
CA ARG A 117 2.77 -22.32 -4.07
C ARG A 117 3.36 -22.86 -2.76
N SER A 118 3.93 -21.99 -1.95
CA SER A 118 4.46 -22.29 -0.63
C SER A 118 4.63 -21.01 0.18
N GLY A 119 4.59 -21.11 1.51
CA GLY A 119 4.81 -19.98 2.40
C GLY A 119 3.53 -19.33 2.88
N LEU A 120 3.61 -18.03 3.17
CA LEU A 120 2.52 -17.24 3.72
C LEU A 120 2.29 -15.97 2.89
N ALA A 121 1.03 -15.72 2.58
CA ALA A 121 0.59 -14.46 1.99
C ALA A 121 -0.59 -13.89 2.78
N ASP A 122 -0.54 -12.60 3.07
CA ASP A 122 -1.67 -11.84 3.59
C ASP A 122 -2.27 -11.00 2.44
N ALA A 123 -3.59 -10.88 2.40
CA ALA A 123 -4.31 -10.00 1.50
C ALA A 123 -5.08 -8.95 2.28
N GLN A 124 -5.05 -7.72 1.79
CA GLN A 124 -5.94 -6.64 2.20
C GLN A 124 -6.49 -5.98 0.94
N ALA A 125 -7.81 -5.96 0.79
CA ALA A 125 -8.41 -5.48 -0.45
C ALA A 125 -9.74 -4.80 -0.23
N THR A 126 -9.98 -3.69 -0.91
CA THR A 126 -11.28 -2.97 -0.92
C THR A 126 -12.23 -3.51 -1.98
N ARG A 127 -11.69 -4.13 -3.04
CA ARG A 127 -12.41 -4.86 -4.09
C ARG A 127 -12.20 -6.37 -3.95
N PRO A 128 -12.90 -7.22 -4.73
CA PRO A 128 -12.69 -8.65 -4.64
C PRO A 128 -11.23 -8.96 -4.96
N SER A 129 -10.59 -9.74 -4.10
CA SER A 129 -9.20 -10.15 -4.27
C SER A 129 -9.13 -11.66 -4.44
N GLY A 130 -8.07 -12.13 -5.09
CA GLY A 130 -7.79 -13.55 -5.15
C GLY A 130 -6.38 -13.85 -4.67
N LEU A 131 -6.29 -14.67 -3.63
CA LEU A 131 -5.09 -15.46 -3.34
C LEU A 131 -5.41 -16.91 -3.72
N GLY A 132 -4.61 -17.47 -4.62
CA GLY A 132 -4.70 -18.87 -5.04
C GLY A 132 -3.67 -19.75 -4.33
N SER A 133 -3.86 -21.06 -4.42
CA SER A 133 -2.84 -22.09 -4.17
C SER A 133 -3.11 -23.31 -5.07
N GLY A 134 -3.38 -23.09 -6.36
CA GLY A 134 -4.04 -24.07 -7.25
C GLY A 134 -5.50 -24.41 -6.87
N LEU A 135 -5.91 -24.06 -5.64
CA LEU A 135 -7.27 -23.89 -5.14
C LEU A 135 -7.51 -22.37 -5.03
N VAL A 136 -8.72 -21.87 -5.27
CA VAL A 136 -8.96 -20.42 -5.39
C VAL A 136 -9.68 -19.92 -4.14
N SER A 137 -9.04 -19.04 -3.37
CA SER A 137 -9.75 -18.22 -2.38
C SER A 137 -10.08 -16.87 -3.00
N LEU A 138 -11.37 -16.54 -3.02
CA LEU A 138 -11.89 -15.27 -3.47
C LEU A 138 -12.34 -14.47 -2.26
N GLY A 139 -11.56 -13.47 -1.89
CA GLY A 139 -12.04 -12.46 -0.94
C GLY A 139 -13.14 -11.64 -1.59
N ALA A 140 -14.26 -11.47 -0.87
CA ALA A 140 -15.27 -10.48 -1.23
C ALA A 140 -14.71 -9.03 -1.10
N ASN A 141 -15.57 -8.04 -1.34
CA ASN A 141 -15.23 -6.64 -1.15
C ASN A 141 -14.84 -6.35 0.30
N GLY A 142 -13.69 -5.71 0.51
CA GLY A 142 -13.26 -5.31 1.85
C GLY A 142 -12.93 -6.53 2.70
N THR A 143 -11.85 -7.21 2.36
CA THR A 143 -11.39 -8.41 3.06
C THR A 143 -9.97 -8.26 3.56
N MET A 144 -9.71 -8.93 4.69
CA MET A 144 -8.38 -9.12 5.23
C MET A 144 -8.24 -10.56 5.68
N TYR A 145 -7.33 -11.29 5.05
CA TYR A 145 -7.16 -12.73 5.26
C TYR A 145 -5.74 -13.18 4.92
N SER A 146 -5.36 -14.37 5.37
CA SER A 146 -4.10 -15.02 5.02
C SER A 146 -4.33 -16.35 4.33
N ILE A 147 -3.43 -16.71 3.43
CA ILE A 147 -3.24 -18.08 2.97
C ILE A 147 -1.85 -18.56 3.36
N ARG A 148 -1.80 -19.72 4.01
CA ARG A 148 -0.56 -20.46 4.28
C ARG A 148 -0.56 -21.76 3.50
N VAL A 149 0.51 -22.00 2.75
CA VAL A 149 0.69 -23.21 1.95
C VAL A 149 1.95 -23.92 2.39
N GLY A 150 1.82 -25.20 2.75
CA GLY A 150 2.92 -26.02 3.22
C GLY A 150 2.71 -27.50 2.91
N ARG A 151 3.51 -28.33 3.56
CA ARG A 151 3.39 -29.79 3.52
C ARG A 151 3.25 -30.36 4.92
N ASP A 152 2.45 -31.40 5.07
CA ASP A 152 2.35 -32.17 6.32
C ASP A 152 3.52 -33.17 6.45
N SER A 153 3.57 -33.90 7.57
CA SER A 153 4.57 -34.94 7.81
C SER A 153 4.49 -36.14 6.85
N ALA A 154 3.40 -36.25 6.08
CA ALA A 154 3.20 -37.25 5.04
C ALA A 154 3.40 -36.66 3.63
N GLU A 155 4.04 -35.48 3.52
CA GLU A 155 4.32 -34.76 2.27
C GLU A 155 3.06 -34.30 1.50
N LYS A 156 1.88 -34.34 2.12
CA LYS A 156 0.64 -33.83 1.54
C LYS A 156 0.59 -32.32 1.64
N ILE A 157 0.07 -31.67 0.60
CA ILE A 157 -0.12 -30.22 0.59
C ILE A 157 -1.18 -29.85 1.63
N ILE A 158 -0.81 -28.94 2.55
CA ILE A 158 -1.73 -28.28 3.48
C ILE A 158 -1.93 -26.84 3.01
N GLN A 159 -3.18 -26.40 3.02
CA GLN A 159 -3.56 -25.01 2.77
C GLN A 159 -4.45 -24.53 3.91
N ASP A 160 -4.01 -23.48 4.62
CA ASP A 160 -4.80 -22.81 5.64
C ASP A 160 -5.26 -21.46 5.11
N CYS A 161 -6.56 -21.18 5.17
CA CYS A 161 -7.15 -19.88 4.87
C CYS A 161 -7.73 -19.28 6.16
N LEU A 162 -7.13 -18.19 6.63
CA LEU A 162 -7.45 -17.52 7.89
C LEU A 162 -8.13 -16.18 7.57
N VAL A 163 -9.37 -15.96 8.02
CA VAL A 163 -10.13 -14.74 7.65
C VAL A 163 -10.29 -13.83 8.86
N TYR A 164 -9.72 -12.63 8.78
CA TYR A 164 -9.77 -11.65 9.87
C TYR A 164 -10.85 -10.59 9.68
N ASP A 165 -11.19 -10.27 8.44
CA ASP A 165 -12.19 -9.26 8.10
C ASP A 165 -12.89 -9.62 6.78
N GLY A 166 -14.21 -9.43 6.75
CA GLY A 166 -15.07 -9.78 5.62
C GLY A 166 -15.25 -11.29 5.44
N ASP A 167 -15.77 -11.66 4.27
CA ASP A 167 -16.05 -13.04 3.91
C ASP A 167 -15.18 -13.47 2.72
N VAL A 168 -14.64 -14.68 2.78
CA VAL A 168 -13.79 -15.26 1.74
C VAL A 168 -14.40 -16.58 1.27
N THR A 169 -14.63 -16.72 -0.03
CA THR A 169 -15.03 -17.98 -0.62
C THR A 169 -13.80 -18.80 -0.97
N ALA A 170 -13.53 -19.85 -0.19
CA ALA A 170 -12.49 -20.82 -0.46
C ALA A 170 -13.04 -21.93 -1.37
N SER A 171 -12.46 -22.12 -2.56
CA SER A 171 -12.88 -23.13 -3.53
C SER A 171 -11.78 -24.14 -3.77
N TRP A 172 -12.11 -25.42 -3.68
CA TRP A 172 -11.24 -26.57 -3.94
C TRP A 172 -11.88 -27.58 -4.90
N VAL A 173 -11.13 -28.63 -5.28
CA VAL A 173 -11.56 -29.60 -6.30
C VAL A 173 -12.92 -30.24 -5.97
N ASP A 174 -13.15 -30.53 -4.69
CA ASP A 174 -14.33 -31.25 -4.20
C ASP A 174 -15.42 -30.34 -3.60
N GLY A 175 -15.29 -29.02 -3.70
CA GLY A 175 -16.29 -28.11 -3.15
C GLY A 175 -15.84 -26.66 -3.00
N ALA A 176 -16.76 -25.80 -2.59
CA ALA A 176 -16.48 -24.42 -2.23
C ALA A 176 -17.23 -24.08 -0.95
N ASP A 177 -16.68 -23.16 -0.17
CA ASP A 177 -17.24 -22.78 1.12
C ASP A 177 -16.91 -21.31 1.44
N THR A 178 -17.82 -20.66 2.16
CA THR A 178 -17.63 -19.30 2.64
C THR A 178 -17.07 -19.35 4.06
N VAL A 179 -15.90 -18.75 4.22
CA VAL A 179 -15.17 -18.59 5.47
C VAL A 179 -15.37 -17.15 5.93
N LYS A 180 -15.91 -16.97 7.14
CA LYS A 180 -16.24 -15.67 7.70
C LYS A 180 -15.11 -15.11 8.55
N ALA A 181 -15.15 -13.82 8.83
CA ALA A 181 -14.26 -13.19 9.79
C ALA A 181 -14.27 -13.92 11.15
N GLY A 182 -13.08 -14.20 11.67
CA GLY A 182 -12.90 -14.99 12.90
C GLY A 182 -12.80 -16.50 12.66
N GLU A 183 -12.96 -16.99 11.44
CA GLU A 183 -12.83 -18.41 11.10
C GLU A 183 -11.53 -18.71 10.34
N PHE A 184 -11.09 -19.97 10.40
CA PHE A 184 -10.16 -20.51 9.43
C PHE A 184 -10.60 -21.86 8.89
N VAL A 185 -10.17 -22.16 7.67
CA VAL A 185 -10.34 -23.48 7.05
C VAL A 185 -8.97 -24.05 6.69
N ARG A 186 -8.76 -25.31 7.06
CA ARG A 186 -7.61 -26.13 6.66
C ARG A 186 -8.06 -27.14 5.63
N ILE A 187 -7.36 -27.15 4.50
CA ILE A 187 -7.55 -28.09 3.40
C ILE A 187 -6.28 -28.93 3.30
N VAL A 188 -6.42 -30.24 3.41
CA VAL A 188 -5.32 -31.19 3.22
C VAL A 188 -5.62 -32.01 1.96
N SER A 189 -4.66 -32.10 1.06
CA SER A 189 -4.86 -32.82 -0.21
C SER A 189 -5.35 -34.26 0.02
N GLY A 190 -6.47 -34.61 -0.63
CA GLY A 190 -7.12 -35.92 -0.50
C GLY A 190 -7.79 -36.16 0.85
N SER A 191 -8.18 -35.12 1.58
CA SER A 191 -8.87 -35.21 2.87
C SER A 191 -10.00 -34.18 2.96
N LYS A 192 -10.97 -34.43 3.85
CA LYS A 192 -12.05 -33.49 4.11
C LYS A 192 -11.47 -32.20 4.73
N SER A 193 -11.99 -31.05 4.30
CA SER A 193 -11.64 -29.77 4.93
C SER A 193 -12.06 -29.75 6.40
N ARG A 194 -11.26 -29.06 7.22
CA ARG A 194 -11.56 -28.80 8.63
C ARG A 194 -11.75 -27.30 8.81
N ARG A 195 -12.82 -26.91 9.49
CA ARG A 195 -13.07 -25.54 9.93
C ARG A 195 -12.79 -25.43 11.42
N ASP A 196 -12.24 -24.30 11.84
CA ASP A 196 -12.08 -23.94 13.24
C ASP A 196 -12.22 -22.42 13.41
N THR A 197 -12.26 -21.97 14.67
CA THR A 197 -12.21 -20.55 15.01
C THR A 197 -10.77 -20.08 15.07
N LEU A 198 -10.50 -18.84 14.67
CA LEU A 198 -9.19 -18.22 14.85
C LEU A 198 -8.84 -18.09 16.33
N GLU A 199 -7.65 -18.53 16.68
CA GLU A 199 -7.13 -18.48 18.04
C GLU A 199 -6.28 -17.22 18.28
N GLY A 200 -6.10 -16.88 19.56
CA GLY A 200 -5.27 -15.76 19.99
C GLY A 200 -3.85 -15.73 19.40
N PRO A 201 -3.11 -16.85 19.29
CA PRO A 201 -1.80 -16.86 18.65
C PRO A 201 -1.82 -16.39 17.19
N GLU A 202 -2.81 -16.82 16.41
CA GLU A 202 -2.91 -16.49 14.98
C GLU A 202 -3.23 -15.02 14.78
N ILE A 203 -4.13 -14.49 15.62
CA ILE A 203 -4.44 -13.06 15.68
C ILE A 203 -3.18 -12.27 16.04
N ARG A 204 -2.41 -12.68 17.07
CA ARG A 204 -1.18 -11.99 17.47
C ARG A 204 -0.16 -11.92 16.33
N THR A 205 0.13 -13.06 15.69
CA THR A 205 1.09 -13.10 14.59
C THR A 205 0.62 -12.26 13.40
N ALA A 206 -0.68 -12.28 13.09
CA ALA A 206 -1.23 -11.44 12.03
C ALA A 206 -1.10 -9.94 12.38
N SER A 207 -1.48 -9.53 13.58
CA SER A 207 -1.38 -8.13 14.01
C SER A 207 0.05 -7.59 13.92
N GLU A 208 1.05 -8.39 14.31
CA GLU A 208 2.45 -8.01 14.18
C GLU A 208 2.88 -7.86 12.71
N ARG A 209 2.47 -8.77 11.83
CA ARG A 209 2.79 -8.66 10.39
C ARG A 209 2.15 -7.44 9.75
N PHE A 210 0.88 -7.17 10.03
CA PHE A 210 0.20 -5.99 9.49
C PHE A 210 0.84 -4.70 10.01
N ALA A 211 1.14 -4.62 11.31
CA ALA A 211 1.80 -3.47 11.94
C ALA A 211 3.21 -3.21 11.42
N ARG A 212 4.02 -4.26 11.21
CA ARG A 212 5.38 -4.14 10.64
C ARG A 212 5.37 -3.51 9.26
N LEU A 213 4.43 -3.93 8.41
CA LEU A 213 4.35 -3.41 7.05
C LEU A 213 3.90 -1.95 7.03
N ASP A 214 2.89 -1.61 7.83
CA ASP A 214 2.43 -0.23 7.98
C ASP A 214 3.55 0.68 8.52
N LEU A 215 4.32 0.23 9.51
CA LEU A 215 5.50 0.95 9.95
C LEU A 215 6.55 1.10 8.83
N ALA A 216 6.83 0.04 8.07
CA ALA A 216 7.79 0.12 6.97
C ALA A 216 7.34 1.11 5.88
N ARG A 217 6.04 1.17 5.57
CA ARG A 217 5.46 2.19 4.68
C ARG A 217 5.59 3.59 5.27
N ALA A 218 5.33 3.75 6.56
CA ALA A 218 5.47 5.03 7.24
C ALA A 218 6.92 5.53 7.18
N ILE A 219 7.89 4.63 7.43
CA ILE A 219 9.32 4.95 7.28
C ILE A 219 9.66 5.33 5.83
N ALA A 220 9.14 4.59 4.84
CA ALA A 220 9.33 4.91 3.44
C ALA A 220 8.69 6.27 3.04
N GLY A 221 7.66 6.70 3.78
CA GLY A 221 7.02 8.01 3.68
C GLY A 221 7.65 9.11 4.53
N GLY A 222 8.79 8.85 5.19
CA GLY A 222 9.56 9.85 5.94
C GLY A 222 9.37 9.86 7.47
N VAL A 223 8.73 8.84 8.05
CA VAL A 223 8.74 8.65 9.51
C VAL A 223 10.13 8.21 9.97
N ASP A 224 10.70 8.90 10.96
CA ASP A 224 12.04 8.58 11.47
C ASP A 224 12.10 7.16 12.04
N HIS A 225 13.16 6.44 11.69
CA HIS A 225 13.36 5.06 12.13
C HIS A 225 13.50 4.92 13.66
N GLU A 226 13.91 5.98 14.36
CA GLU A 226 14.03 5.99 15.83
C GLU A 226 12.67 5.89 16.53
N ASP A 227 11.59 6.37 15.89
CA ASP A 227 10.23 6.23 16.40
C ASP A 227 9.68 4.80 16.27
N ALA A 228 10.33 3.93 15.48
CA ALA A 228 9.88 2.57 15.20
C ALA A 228 9.59 1.75 16.46
N GLY A 229 10.44 1.90 17.50
CA GLY A 229 10.30 1.18 18.76
C GLY A 229 9.01 1.51 19.53
N ARG A 230 8.48 2.73 19.37
CA ARG A 230 7.21 3.16 19.96
C ARG A 230 6.02 2.88 19.05
N VAL A 231 6.19 3.09 17.75
CA VAL A 231 5.11 2.96 16.76
C VAL A 231 4.70 1.51 16.56
N LEU A 232 5.66 0.57 16.47
CA LEU A 232 5.35 -0.83 16.18
C LEU A 232 4.45 -1.50 17.24
N PRO A 233 4.74 -1.41 18.56
CA PRO A 233 3.87 -1.98 19.58
C PRO A 233 2.48 -1.33 19.62
N ALA A 234 2.41 -0.02 19.37
CA ALA A 234 1.14 0.71 19.30
C ALA A 234 0.27 0.21 18.13
N LEU A 235 0.82 0.17 16.91
CA LEU A 235 0.12 -0.40 15.75
C LEU A 235 -0.26 -1.86 15.96
N THR A 236 0.64 -2.67 16.54
CA THR A 236 0.36 -4.08 16.83
C THR A 236 -0.84 -4.24 17.76
N THR A 237 -0.95 -3.38 18.77
CA THR A 237 -2.08 -3.37 19.71
C THR A 237 -3.38 -2.98 19.00
N ARG A 238 -3.36 -1.91 18.19
CA ARG A 238 -4.54 -1.47 17.41
C ARG A 238 -5.00 -2.51 16.40
N TYR A 239 -4.06 -3.14 15.69
CA TYR A 239 -4.40 -4.26 14.81
C TYR A 239 -5.03 -5.41 15.61
N ARG A 240 -4.48 -5.78 16.76
CA ARG A 240 -5.04 -6.85 17.58
C ARG A 240 -6.48 -6.57 17.99
N GLU A 241 -6.80 -5.33 18.38
CA GLU A 241 -8.16 -4.91 18.70
C GLU A 241 -9.11 -5.12 17.51
N VAL A 242 -8.70 -4.67 16.32
CA VAL A 242 -9.50 -4.81 15.07
C VAL A 242 -9.64 -6.27 14.64
N LEU A 243 -8.55 -7.05 14.63
CA LEU A 243 -8.59 -8.46 14.22
C LEU A 243 -9.40 -9.34 15.19
N THR A 244 -9.46 -8.97 16.47
CA THR A 244 -10.27 -9.70 17.47
C THR A 244 -11.76 -9.36 17.33
N ARG A 245 -12.08 -8.11 17.01
CA ARG A 245 -13.45 -7.61 16.89
C ARG A 245 -13.60 -6.78 15.61
N PRO A 246 -13.68 -7.43 14.43
CA PRO A 246 -13.72 -6.72 13.16
C PRO A 246 -14.96 -5.82 13.03
N ASP A 247 -16.05 -6.07 13.72
CA ASP A 247 -17.23 -5.17 13.65
C ASP A 247 -17.17 -4.00 14.66
N ASP A 248 -16.13 -3.90 15.49
CA ASP A 248 -15.94 -2.77 16.42
C ASP A 248 -15.49 -1.52 15.66
N ALA A 249 -16.44 -0.63 15.39
CA ALA A 249 -16.19 0.64 14.71
C ALA A 249 -15.20 1.53 15.48
N SER A 250 -15.19 1.52 16.81
CA SER A 250 -14.26 2.33 17.61
C SER A 250 -12.83 1.85 17.43
N ALA A 251 -12.60 0.53 17.51
CA ALA A 251 -11.28 -0.05 17.29
C ALA A 251 -10.74 0.27 15.89
N ARG A 252 -11.61 0.22 14.87
CA ARG A 252 -11.25 0.61 13.49
C ARG A 252 -10.89 2.08 13.35
N VAL A 253 -11.67 2.97 13.97
CA VAL A 253 -11.40 4.41 13.93
C VAL A 253 -10.10 4.73 14.66
N ASP A 254 -9.83 4.08 15.80
CA ASP A 254 -8.57 4.24 16.53
C ASP A 254 -7.35 3.82 15.68
N LEU A 255 -7.45 2.67 14.98
CA LEU A 255 -6.41 2.23 14.05
C LEU A 255 -6.26 3.20 12.87
N ALA A 256 -7.37 3.61 12.25
CA ALA A 256 -7.34 4.54 11.12
C ALA A 256 -6.73 5.90 11.49
N VAL A 257 -7.07 6.46 12.66
CA VAL A 257 -6.45 7.71 13.16
C VAL A 257 -4.94 7.53 13.34
N SER A 258 -4.50 6.38 13.83
CA SER A 258 -3.07 6.06 13.98
C SER A 258 -2.38 5.94 12.61
N GLN A 259 -3.05 5.36 11.62
CA GLN A 259 -2.52 5.26 10.25
C GLN A 259 -2.45 6.63 9.56
N VAL A 260 -3.48 7.46 9.72
CA VAL A 260 -3.49 8.84 9.21
C VAL A 260 -2.35 9.66 9.81
N SER A 261 -2.07 9.56 11.11
CA SER A 261 -0.97 10.30 11.72
C SER A 261 0.41 9.86 11.21
N LEU A 262 0.51 8.64 10.67
CA LEU A 262 1.70 8.08 10.03
C LEU A 262 1.76 8.30 8.51
N GLY A 263 0.80 9.03 7.92
CA GLY A 263 0.74 9.26 6.47
C GLY A 263 0.22 8.06 5.66
N LEU A 264 -0.41 7.07 6.30
CA LEU A 264 -0.91 5.84 5.69
C LEU A 264 -2.38 5.98 5.28
N ALA A 265 -2.64 6.93 4.38
CA ALA A 265 -4.00 7.31 4.01
C ALA A 265 -4.82 6.18 3.37
N GLY A 266 -4.19 5.34 2.54
CA GLY A 266 -4.88 4.23 1.87
C GLY A 266 -5.37 3.17 2.86
N GLU A 267 -4.54 2.85 3.83
CA GLU A 267 -4.82 1.90 4.90
C GLU A 267 -5.90 2.44 5.84
N ALA A 268 -5.81 3.72 6.21
CA ALA A 268 -6.83 4.37 7.02
C ALA A 268 -8.20 4.33 6.33
N LEU A 269 -8.26 4.68 5.03
CA LEU A 269 -9.50 4.66 4.25
C LEU A 269 -10.10 3.25 4.17
N TYR A 270 -9.28 2.20 4.07
CA TYR A 270 -9.76 0.81 4.14
C TYR A 270 -10.59 0.57 5.40
N HIS A 271 -10.12 1.01 6.57
CA HIS A 271 -10.84 0.82 7.84
C HIS A 271 -12.05 1.76 7.96
N LEU A 272 -11.93 3.00 7.50
CA LEU A 272 -13.01 4.00 7.58
C LEU A 272 -14.19 3.70 6.66
N ASP A 273 -13.97 2.98 5.55
CA ASP A 273 -14.98 2.65 4.55
C ASP A 273 -15.77 1.36 4.87
N ARG A 274 -15.46 0.69 5.99
CA ARG A 274 -16.17 -0.52 6.38
C ARG A 274 -17.61 -0.24 6.78
N PRO A 275 -18.54 -1.19 6.54
CA PRO A 275 -19.95 -1.01 6.91
C PRO A 275 -20.16 -0.66 8.38
N SER A 276 -19.44 -1.32 9.29
CA SER A 276 -19.49 -1.05 10.73
C SER A 276 -19.14 0.41 11.05
N THR A 277 -18.07 0.94 10.43
CA THR A 277 -17.67 2.33 10.60
C THR A 277 -18.62 3.31 9.91
N ARG A 278 -19.23 2.95 8.78
CA ARG A 278 -20.26 3.79 8.13
C ARG A 278 -21.52 3.91 9.00
N ALA A 279 -21.99 2.81 9.58
CA ALA A 279 -23.13 2.82 10.49
C ALA A 279 -22.85 3.66 11.75
N ALA A 280 -21.60 3.69 12.19
CA ALA A 280 -21.20 4.44 13.38
C ALA A 280 -21.09 5.97 13.18
N ARG A 281 -21.30 6.48 11.96
CA ARG A 281 -21.30 7.93 11.67
C ARG A 281 -22.42 8.67 12.40
N GLU A 282 -23.54 8.00 12.65
CA GLU A 282 -24.69 8.58 13.33
C GLU A 282 -24.43 8.86 14.82
N VAL A 283 -23.39 8.26 15.41
CA VAL A 283 -22.96 8.52 16.79
C VAL A 283 -22.12 9.81 16.80
N PRO A 284 -22.53 10.90 17.46
CA PRO A 284 -21.93 12.22 17.25
C PRO A 284 -20.41 12.29 17.46
N ASP A 285 -19.90 11.67 18.52
CA ASP A 285 -18.47 11.69 18.84
C ASP A 285 -17.65 10.85 17.85
N LEU A 286 -18.17 9.69 17.46
CA LEU A 286 -17.50 8.78 16.54
C LEU A 286 -17.59 9.27 15.09
N GLY A 287 -18.74 9.82 14.68
CA GLY A 287 -18.95 10.46 13.39
C GLY A 287 -18.01 11.63 13.16
N GLY A 288 -17.78 12.46 14.18
CA GLY A 288 -16.77 13.52 14.13
C GLY A 288 -15.36 12.98 13.88
N ARG A 289 -14.94 11.95 14.64
CA ARG A 289 -13.62 11.31 14.47
C ARG A 289 -13.46 10.65 13.09
N ILE A 290 -14.51 9.99 12.59
CA ILE A 290 -14.54 9.38 11.26
C ILE A 290 -14.36 10.44 10.18
N ALA A 291 -15.13 11.54 10.26
CA ALA A 291 -15.06 12.62 9.29
C ALA A 291 -13.69 13.30 9.31
N ALA A 292 -13.14 13.56 10.49
CA ALA A 292 -11.80 14.13 10.66
C ALA A 292 -10.70 13.25 10.04
N ALA A 293 -10.70 11.96 10.37
CA ALA A 293 -9.71 11.02 9.83
C ALA A 293 -9.85 10.84 8.31
N ARG A 294 -11.08 10.79 7.79
CA ARG A 294 -11.32 10.66 6.34
C ARG A 294 -10.91 11.92 5.57
N ASN A 295 -11.22 13.11 6.09
CA ASN A 295 -10.80 14.38 5.51
C ASN A 295 -9.28 14.45 5.39
N GLU A 296 -8.56 14.20 6.49
CA GLU A 296 -7.10 14.21 6.51
C GLU A 296 -6.50 13.13 5.59
N ALA A 297 -7.08 11.92 5.53
CA ALA A 297 -6.63 10.89 4.60
C ALA A 297 -6.78 11.31 3.12
N HIS A 298 -7.88 11.98 2.75
CA HIS A 298 -8.05 12.53 1.40
C HIS A 298 -7.05 13.66 1.11
N LEU A 299 -6.81 14.56 2.07
CA LEU A 299 -5.78 15.62 1.93
C LEU A 299 -4.38 15.03 1.71
N GLN A 300 -4.00 13.99 2.46
CA GLN A 300 -2.73 13.27 2.27
C GLN A 300 -2.58 12.62 0.90
N ARG A 301 -3.70 12.32 0.22
CA ARG A 301 -3.73 11.79 -1.14
C ARG A 301 -3.82 12.88 -2.21
N GLY A 302 -3.87 14.16 -1.83
CA GLY A 302 -4.11 15.29 -2.74
C GLY A 302 -5.55 15.36 -3.28
N GLU A 303 -6.50 14.68 -2.64
CA GLU A 303 -7.90 14.57 -3.06
C GLU A 303 -8.76 15.68 -2.41
N THR A 304 -8.43 16.95 -2.68
CA THR A 304 -9.08 18.12 -2.03
C THR A 304 -10.60 18.14 -2.19
N ASP A 305 -11.13 17.86 -3.38
CA ASP A 305 -12.58 17.81 -3.61
C ASP A 305 -13.29 16.76 -2.75
N ALA A 306 -12.63 15.60 -2.56
CA ALA A 306 -13.15 14.54 -1.70
C ALA A 306 -13.09 14.96 -0.23
N ALA A 307 -11.99 15.61 0.19
CA ALA A 307 -11.83 16.15 1.53
C ALA A 307 -12.92 17.19 1.86
N ASP A 308 -13.21 18.12 0.95
CA ASP A 308 -14.29 19.11 1.07
C ASP A 308 -15.68 18.45 1.03
N GLY A 309 -15.82 17.37 0.26
CA GLY A 309 -16.99 16.51 0.26
C GLY A 309 -17.32 15.98 1.66
N VAL A 310 -16.30 15.47 2.37
CA VAL A 310 -16.44 14.95 3.74
C VAL A 310 -16.87 16.03 4.72
N VAL A 311 -16.27 17.23 4.64
CA VAL A 311 -16.66 18.36 5.52
C VAL A 311 -18.11 18.75 5.31
N ARG A 312 -18.54 18.87 4.04
CA ARG A 312 -19.92 19.21 3.68
C ARG A 312 -20.91 18.12 4.08
N GLU A 313 -20.53 16.85 4.03
CA GLU A 313 -21.35 15.73 4.51
C GLU A 313 -21.53 15.82 6.03
N TYR A 314 -20.42 15.97 6.78
CA TYR A 314 -20.45 16.08 8.24
C TYR A 314 -21.28 17.28 8.74
N GLN A 315 -21.12 18.45 8.12
CA GLN A 315 -21.90 19.65 8.48
C GLN A 315 -23.40 19.51 8.17
N ARG A 316 -23.77 18.70 7.16
CA ARG A 316 -25.17 18.38 6.87
C ARG A 316 -25.76 17.46 7.92
N GLU A 317 -25.00 16.47 8.38
CA GLU A 317 -25.42 15.55 9.43
C GLU A 317 -25.45 16.19 10.83
N PHE A 318 -24.51 17.11 11.10
CA PHE A 318 -24.36 17.79 12.40
C PHE A 318 -24.31 19.31 12.25
N PRO A 319 -25.44 19.98 11.94
CA PRO A 319 -25.50 21.42 11.74
C PRO A 319 -24.95 22.20 12.93
N GLY A 320 -24.10 23.20 12.66
CA GLY A 320 -23.49 24.05 13.69
C GLY A 320 -22.27 23.46 14.39
N ARG A 321 -21.85 22.23 14.06
CA ARG A 321 -20.58 21.65 14.55
C ARG A 321 -19.46 21.83 13.51
N GLY A 322 -18.31 22.31 13.97
CA GLY A 322 -17.07 22.25 13.20
C GLY A 322 -16.52 20.82 13.15
N LEU A 323 -15.74 20.49 12.12
CA LEU A 323 -15.04 19.22 12.07
C LEU A 323 -14.06 19.17 13.25
N PRO A 324 -14.11 18.15 14.11
CA PRO A 324 -13.11 18.02 15.16
C PRO A 324 -11.75 17.79 14.52
N THR A 325 -10.69 18.28 15.16
CA THR A 325 -9.34 17.94 14.72
C THR A 325 -9.05 16.48 15.04
N THR A 326 -8.27 15.79 14.21
CA THR A 326 -7.81 14.41 14.44
C THR A 326 -6.87 14.27 15.66
N ALA A 327 -6.63 15.35 16.40
CA ALA A 327 -5.75 15.44 17.55
C ALA A 327 -6.32 14.73 18.79
N GLY A 328 -6.37 13.39 18.74
CA GLY A 328 -6.60 12.54 19.90
C GLY A 328 -5.32 12.12 20.64
N ASP A 329 -4.15 12.32 20.03
CA ASP A 329 -2.84 12.11 20.65
C ASP A 329 -1.94 13.33 20.37
N PRO A 330 -1.73 14.22 21.36
CA PRO A 330 -0.90 15.40 21.21
C PRO A 330 0.51 15.05 20.72
N SER A 331 1.05 13.88 21.06
CA SER A 331 2.45 13.55 20.81
C SER A 331 2.77 13.32 19.32
N ALA A 332 1.84 12.76 18.53
CA ALA A 332 2.04 12.52 17.10
C ALA A 332 1.90 13.80 16.25
N LEU A 333 0.98 14.68 16.63
CA LEU A 333 0.79 15.98 15.97
C LEU A 333 1.82 17.02 16.40
N GLN A 334 2.36 16.92 17.62
CA GLN A 334 3.48 17.73 18.08
C GLN A 334 4.75 17.34 17.33
N LEU A 335 5.03 16.04 17.14
CA LEU A 335 6.06 15.55 16.23
C LEU A 335 5.83 16.00 14.78
N ARG A 336 4.59 16.04 14.28
CA ARG A 336 4.28 16.47 12.90
C ARG A 336 4.31 17.99 12.71
N ARG A 337 3.95 18.78 13.73
CA ARG A 337 4.08 20.25 13.72
C ARG A 337 5.55 20.67 13.90
N GLU A 338 6.31 19.96 14.72
CA GLU A 338 7.76 20.14 14.85
C GLU A 338 8.53 19.64 13.61
N ARG A 339 8.00 18.66 12.86
CA ARG A 339 8.62 18.14 11.62
C ARG A 339 8.18 18.83 10.32
N SER A 340 6.94 19.32 10.22
CA SER A 340 6.43 20.00 8.99
C SER A 340 6.56 21.52 9.01
N ALA A 341 6.78 22.12 10.18
CA ALA A 341 7.41 23.42 10.22
C ALA A 341 8.89 23.20 9.89
N LEU A 342 9.28 23.39 8.62
CA LEU A 342 10.64 23.83 8.35
C LEU A 342 10.82 25.08 9.24
N PRO A 343 11.76 25.09 10.21
CA PRO A 343 12.07 26.33 10.93
C PRO A 343 12.38 27.41 9.90
N ASP A 344 12.21 28.69 10.24
CA ASP A 344 12.70 29.76 9.38
C ASP A 344 14.18 29.47 9.07
N LEU A 345 14.42 29.03 7.83
CA LEU A 345 15.69 28.40 7.47
C LEU A 345 16.75 29.49 7.43
N ASP A 346 17.71 29.41 8.34
CA ASP A 346 18.98 30.11 8.21
C ASP A 346 19.68 29.57 6.93
N PRO A 347 20.34 30.43 6.12
CA PRO A 347 21.07 30.01 4.92
C PRO A 347 22.05 28.84 5.15
N THR A 348 22.58 28.69 6.37
CA THR A 348 23.47 27.56 6.72
C THR A 348 22.74 26.22 6.78
N ASP A 349 21.43 26.23 7.10
CA ASP A 349 20.61 25.02 7.22
C ASP A 349 20.11 24.49 5.87
N LEU A 350 19.96 25.34 4.85
CA LEU A 350 19.39 24.96 3.55
C LEU A 350 20.36 24.07 2.73
N GLU A 351 21.64 24.46 2.67
CA GLU A 351 22.67 23.65 2.02
C GLU A 351 22.94 22.34 2.77
N ASP A 352 22.92 22.40 4.11
CA ASP A 352 23.12 21.22 4.97
C ASP A 352 21.90 20.28 4.89
N LEU A 353 20.67 20.79 4.78
CA LEU A 353 19.45 20.01 4.52
C LEU A 353 19.49 19.32 3.15
N LEU A 354 19.88 20.05 2.10
CA LEU A 354 20.04 19.49 0.75
C LEU A 354 21.26 18.57 0.64
N GLY A 355 22.19 18.61 1.59
CA GLY A 355 23.36 17.74 1.68
C GLY A 355 23.14 16.48 2.52
N ARG A 356 22.28 16.53 3.55
CA ARG A 356 22.04 15.45 4.53
C ARG A 356 20.72 14.69 4.35
N ARG A 357 19.71 15.27 3.69
CA ARG A 357 18.38 14.63 3.47
C ARG A 357 18.17 14.19 2.02
N ASP A 358 17.15 13.35 1.82
CA ASP A 358 16.59 13.05 0.49
C ASP A 358 16.13 14.35 -0.18
N VAL A 359 16.89 14.79 -1.19
CA VAL A 359 16.64 16.01 -1.99
C VAL A 359 15.20 16.04 -2.50
N ARG A 360 14.61 14.88 -2.79
CA ARG A 360 13.23 14.76 -3.26
C ARG A 360 12.21 15.13 -2.19
N ALA A 361 12.44 14.73 -0.94
CA ALA A 361 11.58 15.08 0.18
C ALA A 361 11.64 16.58 0.49
N VAL A 362 12.82 17.18 0.41
CA VAL A 362 13.00 18.64 0.55
C VAL A 362 12.26 19.38 -0.55
N ARG A 363 12.36 18.92 -1.80
CA ARG A 363 11.63 19.49 -2.94
C ARG A 363 10.11 19.47 -2.71
N ILE A 364 9.56 18.32 -2.31
CA ILE A 364 8.11 18.18 -2.04
C ILE A 364 7.65 19.15 -0.95
N ALA A 365 8.40 19.24 0.16
CA ALA A 365 8.03 20.13 1.26
C ALA A 365 8.04 21.61 0.87
N LEU A 366 8.99 22.04 0.04
CA LEU A 366 9.08 23.41 -0.48
C LEU A 366 7.97 23.69 -1.51
N ASP A 367 7.69 22.76 -2.40
CA ASP A 367 6.58 22.87 -3.36
C ASP A 367 5.23 23.01 -2.64
N GLU A 368 5.00 22.26 -1.55
CA GLU A 368 3.80 22.41 -0.74
C GLU A 368 3.70 23.77 -0.06
N ARG A 369 4.81 24.33 0.45
CA ARG A 369 4.81 25.68 1.04
C ARG A 369 4.49 26.75 -0.01
N ILE A 370 5.10 26.66 -1.19
CA ILE A 370 4.84 27.56 -2.32
C ILE A 370 3.37 27.43 -2.76
N ALA A 371 2.85 26.21 -2.90
CA ALA A 371 1.45 25.98 -3.27
C ALA A 371 0.44 26.51 -2.24
N ARG A 372 0.82 26.60 -0.96
CA ARG A 372 0.04 27.25 0.11
C ARG A 372 0.15 28.78 0.09
N GLY A 373 0.82 29.35 -0.90
CA GLY A 373 0.95 30.79 -1.08
C GLY A 373 2.16 31.40 -0.38
N SER A 374 3.22 30.61 -0.10
CA SER A 374 4.46 31.19 0.40
C SER A 374 5.04 32.17 -0.62
N ASP A 375 5.25 33.38 -0.16
CA ASP A 375 5.88 34.53 -0.81
C ASP A 375 7.31 34.75 -0.29
N ASN A 376 7.87 33.78 0.46
CA ASN A 376 9.24 33.82 0.95
C ASN A 376 10.24 33.48 -0.18
N PRO A 377 11.13 34.41 -0.57
CA PRO A 377 12.14 34.17 -1.61
C PRO A 377 13.02 32.94 -1.39
N ARG A 378 13.30 32.59 -0.13
CA ARG A 378 14.12 31.42 0.21
C ARG A 378 13.43 30.10 -0.07
N ASP A 379 12.10 30.05 0.01
CA ASP A 379 11.36 28.83 -0.32
C ASP A 379 11.52 28.50 -1.82
N PHE A 380 11.41 29.53 -2.67
CA PHE A 380 11.65 29.41 -4.11
C PHE A 380 13.12 29.08 -4.43
N LEU A 381 14.08 29.71 -3.74
CA LEU A 381 15.50 29.40 -3.95
C LEU A 381 15.84 27.96 -3.53
N GLY A 382 15.33 27.49 -2.39
CA GLY A 382 15.50 26.10 -1.97
C GLY A 382 14.86 25.12 -2.96
N ALA A 383 13.70 25.45 -3.50
CA ALA A 383 13.04 24.64 -4.52
C ALA A 383 13.90 24.57 -5.79
N ALA A 384 14.47 25.70 -6.22
CA ALA A 384 15.38 25.77 -7.36
C ALA A 384 16.61 24.86 -7.17
N LEU A 385 17.30 24.96 -6.03
CA LEU A 385 18.47 24.15 -5.70
C LEU A 385 18.13 22.65 -5.65
N ALA A 386 16.99 22.28 -5.06
CA ALA A 386 16.54 20.91 -5.02
C ALA A 386 16.23 20.36 -6.42
N ALA A 387 15.60 21.15 -7.29
CA ALA A 387 15.34 20.77 -8.69
C ALA A 387 16.64 20.60 -9.49
N GLY A 388 17.62 21.48 -9.30
CA GLY A 388 18.94 21.35 -9.94
C GLY A 388 19.65 20.06 -9.55
N LYS A 389 19.60 19.66 -8.27
CA LYS A 389 20.14 18.38 -7.78
C LYS A 389 19.39 17.13 -8.28
N LEU A 390 18.18 17.30 -8.81
CA LEU A 390 17.36 16.23 -9.40
C LEU A 390 17.39 16.25 -10.94
N ASP A 391 18.36 16.95 -11.53
CA ASP A 391 18.54 17.10 -12.98
C ASP A 391 17.29 17.65 -13.70
N ASN A 392 16.52 18.51 -13.04
CA ASN A 392 15.36 19.19 -13.61
C ASN A 392 15.65 20.68 -13.83
N GLU A 393 16.39 20.97 -14.89
CA GLU A 393 16.84 22.33 -15.23
C GLU A 393 15.68 23.31 -15.43
N GLU A 394 14.60 22.89 -16.09
CA GLU A 394 13.43 23.75 -16.33
C GLU A 394 12.79 24.22 -15.03
N ALA A 395 12.56 23.29 -14.09
CA ALA A 395 12.03 23.63 -12.78
C ALA A 395 13.04 24.46 -11.97
N ALA A 396 14.34 24.16 -12.06
CA ALA A 396 15.37 24.92 -11.37
C ALA A 396 15.37 26.39 -11.82
N THR A 397 15.39 26.64 -13.13
CA THR A 397 15.35 27.98 -13.71
C THR A 397 14.05 28.72 -13.38
N TRP A 398 12.90 28.05 -13.47
CA TRP A 398 11.61 28.66 -13.13
C TRP A 398 11.56 29.10 -11.66
N ASN A 399 11.94 28.23 -10.73
CA ASN A 399 11.94 28.55 -9.29
C ASN A 399 12.98 29.63 -8.96
N ALA A 400 14.13 29.65 -9.62
CA ALA A 400 15.13 30.69 -9.44
C ALA A 400 14.60 32.08 -9.86
N ARG A 401 13.82 32.16 -10.94
CA ARG A 401 13.15 33.42 -11.35
C ARG A 401 12.10 33.86 -10.34
N MET A 402 11.29 32.93 -9.83
CA MET A 402 10.31 33.23 -8.78
C MET A 402 11.00 33.71 -7.49
N ALA A 403 12.16 33.15 -7.14
CA ALA A 403 12.94 33.61 -6.00
C ALA A 403 13.42 35.07 -6.17
N LEU A 404 13.86 35.45 -7.36
CA LEU A 404 14.27 36.83 -7.67
C LEU A 404 13.08 37.79 -7.60
N GLU A 405 11.95 37.42 -8.21
CA GLU A 405 10.71 38.23 -8.20
C GLU A 405 10.18 38.41 -6.76
N ALA A 406 10.10 37.34 -5.99
CA ALA A 406 9.71 37.41 -4.59
C ALA A 406 10.69 38.29 -3.78
N ASN A 407 12.00 38.23 -4.07
CA ASN A 407 12.99 39.04 -3.38
C ASN A 407 12.91 40.53 -3.75
N GLU A 408 12.48 40.87 -4.97
CA GLU A 408 12.17 42.26 -5.33
C GLU A 408 11.00 42.80 -4.51
N ALA A 409 9.97 41.97 -4.27
CA ALA A 409 8.82 42.34 -3.45
C ALA A 409 9.15 42.39 -1.94
N ALA A 410 9.96 41.46 -1.44
CA ALA A 410 10.33 41.33 -0.03
C ALA A 410 11.81 40.92 0.10
N PRO A 411 12.76 41.89 0.13
CA PRO A 411 14.18 41.60 0.15
C PRO A 411 14.59 40.81 1.39
N SER A 412 15.00 39.56 1.18
CA SER A 412 15.42 38.65 2.26
C SER A 412 16.59 37.73 1.89
N LEU A 413 16.90 37.60 0.60
CA LEU A 413 18.08 36.88 0.11
C LEU A 413 19.36 37.69 0.40
N SER A 414 20.38 37.00 0.87
CA SER A 414 21.76 37.50 0.96
C SER A 414 22.35 37.74 -0.43
N VAL A 415 23.49 38.45 -0.48
CA VAL A 415 24.21 38.72 -1.72
C VAL A 415 24.63 37.43 -2.43
N GLU A 416 24.99 36.39 -1.67
CA GLU A 416 25.36 35.08 -2.22
C GLU A 416 24.15 34.34 -2.77
N GLU A 417 23.03 34.32 -2.05
CA GLU A 417 21.76 33.73 -2.49
C GLU A 417 21.24 34.41 -3.78
N LEU A 418 21.32 35.74 -3.85
CA LEU A 418 20.96 36.52 -5.04
C LEU A 418 21.84 36.16 -6.25
N ARG A 419 23.13 36.00 -6.04
CA ARG A 419 24.06 35.58 -7.09
C ARG A 419 23.72 34.17 -7.58
N THR A 420 23.51 33.22 -6.67
CA THR A 420 23.12 31.84 -7.01
C THR A 420 21.80 31.80 -7.78
N ALA A 421 20.76 32.51 -7.31
CA ALA A 421 19.48 32.60 -8.01
C ALA A 421 19.64 33.21 -9.42
N THR A 422 20.48 34.25 -9.56
CA THR A 422 20.76 34.88 -10.86
C THR A 422 21.50 33.94 -11.81
N GLU A 423 22.44 33.15 -11.30
CA GLU A 423 23.18 32.16 -12.10
C GLU A 423 22.27 31.02 -12.58
N MET A 424 21.34 30.54 -11.74
CA MET A 424 20.38 29.47 -12.10
C MET A 424 19.24 29.95 -13.01
N ALA A 425 18.92 31.25 -12.99
CA ALA A 425 17.84 31.83 -13.80
C ALA A 425 18.27 32.11 -15.27
N ARG A 426 19.58 32.09 -15.54
CA ARG A 426 20.20 32.23 -16.86
C ARG A 426 20.23 30.89 -17.56
#